data_AF-K1RP67-F1
#
_entry.id   AF-K1RP67-F1
#
_cell.length_a   1.000
_cell.length_b   1.000
_cell.length_c   1.000
_cell.angle_alpha   90.00
_cell.angle_beta   90.00
_cell.angle_gamma   90.00
#
_symmetry.space_group_name_H-M   'P 1'
#
loop_
_entity.id
_entity.type
_entity.pdbx_description
1 polymer ?
#
loop_
_entity_poly.entity_id
_entity_poly.type
_entity_poly.pdbx_seq_one_letter_code
_entity_poly.pdbx_strand_id
1 'polypeptide(L)'
;MIIRELIGFRPESTGTKLSEPVRFLTNVNKKRCTTFILSDFMDSSQDRSALDDALKIAGGRHDLVGIRVYDPRETELPDVGIVELRDAETGRKVWVDTSSRAVRDHYAESWRQRSAEIEATLKHNRIDTATVSTDGDYVAELMKLFKQR
;
A
#
# COMPACT_ATOMS: atom_id res chain seq x y z
N MET A 1 -15.28 -14.04 -13.26
CA MET A 1 -14.35 -13.93 -14.41
C MET A 1 -13.13 -13.07 -14.08
N ILE A 2 -13.28 -11.94 -13.36
CA ILE A 2 -12.13 -11.12 -12.88
C ILE A 2 -11.33 -11.78 -11.73
N ILE A 3 -12.01 -12.34 -10.71
CA ILE A 3 -11.33 -12.96 -9.55
C ILE A 3 -10.40 -14.11 -9.98
N ARG A 4 -10.81 -14.91 -10.97
CA ARG A 4 -10.03 -16.05 -11.46
C ARG A 4 -8.77 -15.59 -12.19
N GLU A 5 -8.84 -14.49 -12.94
CA GLU A 5 -7.66 -13.90 -13.59
C GLU A 5 -6.70 -13.30 -12.56
N LEU A 6 -7.21 -12.62 -11.51
CA LEU A 6 -6.39 -12.10 -10.42
C LEU A 6 -5.68 -13.21 -9.64
N ILE A 7 -6.39 -14.30 -9.29
CA ILE A 7 -5.80 -15.44 -8.57
C ILE A 7 -4.83 -16.23 -9.46
N GLY A 8 -5.11 -16.29 -10.77
CA GLY A 8 -4.27 -16.99 -11.75
C GLY A 8 -3.08 -16.18 -12.26
N PHE A 9 -3.02 -14.88 -11.95
CA PHE A 9 -1.97 -13.98 -12.42
C PHE A 9 -0.63 -14.38 -11.79
N ARG A 10 0.39 -14.54 -12.64
CA ARG A 10 1.77 -14.73 -12.20
C ARG A 10 2.54 -13.46 -12.52
N PRO A 11 3.03 -12.73 -11.50
CA PRO A 11 3.80 -11.53 -11.74
C PRO A 11 5.13 -11.89 -12.43
N GLU A 12 5.52 -11.07 -13.39
CA GLU A 12 6.81 -11.19 -14.09
C GLU A 12 7.97 -10.55 -13.30
N SER A 13 7.65 -9.69 -12.32
CA SER A 13 8.60 -8.95 -11.47
C SER A 13 8.13 -8.97 -10.01
N THR A 14 9.09 -8.97 -9.07
CA THR A 14 8.84 -8.91 -7.62
C THR A 14 8.83 -7.49 -7.06
N GLY A 15 9.22 -6.49 -7.85
CA GLY A 15 9.24 -5.10 -7.42
C GLY A 15 7.94 -4.34 -7.70
N THR A 16 7.65 -3.36 -6.84
CA THR A 16 6.47 -2.50 -6.95
C THR A 16 6.83 -1.13 -7.51
N LYS A 17 6.06 -0.69 -8.52
CA LYS A 17 6.09 0.66 -9.10
C LYS A 17 4.68 1.10 -9.44
N LEU A 18 3.93 1.58 -8.45
CA LEU A 18 2.52 1.92 -8.61
C LEU A 18 2.29 3.10 -9.56
N SER A 19 3.32 3.92 -9.82
CA SER A 19 3.21 5.02 -10.79
C SER A 19 2.86 4.54 -12.21
N GLU A 20 3.36 3.37 -12.62
CA GLU A 20 3.16 2.79 -13.95
C GLU A 20 1.69 2.40 -14.22
N PRO A 21 1.01 1.57 -13.40
CA PRO A 21 -0.39 1.25 -13.61
C PRO A 21 -1.31 2.48 -13.50
N VAL A 22 -0.98 3.47 -12.66
CA VAL A 22 -1.75 4.73 -12.56
C VAL A 22 -1.61 5.57 -13.84
N ARG A 23 -0.41 5.67 -14.41
CA ARG A 23 -0.17 6.32 -15.71
C ARG A 23 -0.87 5.57 -16.84
N PHE A 24 -0.79 4.24 -16.83
CA PHE A 24 -1.45 3.39 -17.81
C PHE A 24 -2.97 3.60 -17.80
N LEU A 25 -3.60 3.56 -16.62
CA LEU A 25 -5.04 3.84 -16.46
C LEU A 25 -5.43 5.16 -17.12
N THR A 26 -4.70 6.23 -16.81
CA THR A 26 -4.94 7.59 -17.33
C THR A 26 -4.79 7.69 -18.84
N ASN A 27 -3.92 6.85 -19.42
CA ASN A 27 -3.65 6.81 -20.85
C ASN A 27 -4.67 5.97 -21.60
N VAL A 28 -5.08 4.83 -21.06
CA VAL A 28 -6.00 3.91 -21.73
C VAL A 28 -7.44 4.33 -21.54
N ASN A 29 -7.83 4.74 -20.33
CA ASN A 29 -9.22 5.09 -20.06
C ASN A 29 -9.45 6.60 -20.26
N LYS A 30 -10.06 6.98 -21.38
CA LYS A 30 -10.34 8.39 -21.69
C LYS A 30 -11.64 8.91 -21.06
N LYS A 31 -12.53 8.02 -20.65
CA LYS A 31 -13.78 8.38 -19.98
C LYS A 31 -13.55 8.45 -18.48
N ARG A 32 -14.19 9.42 -17.82
CA ARG A 32 -14.18 9.51 -16.35
C ARG A 32 -14.76 8.23 -15.77
N CYS A 33 -14.06 7.65 -14.79
CA CYS A 33 -14.47 6.45 -14.07
C CYS A 33 -14.07 6.57 -12.61
N THR A 34 -14.66 5.73 -11.76
CA THR A 34 -14.18 5.50 -10.41
C THR A 34 -13.19 4.35 -10.43
N THR A 35 -12.02 4.55 -9.81
CA THR A 35 -10.93 3.58 -9.78
C THR A 35 -10.57 3.30 -8.33
N PHE A 36 -10.62 2.02 -7.97
CA PHE A 36 -10.16 1.53 -6.67
C PHE A 36 -8.74 0.99 -6.82
N ILE A 37 -7.82 1.52 -6.02
CA ILE A 37 -6.42 1.10 -5.95
C ILE A 37 -6.26 0.32 -4.65
N LEU A 38 -6.03 -0.98 -4.76
CA LEU A 38 -5.75 -1.85 -3.62
C LEU A 38 -4.24 -2.04 -3.49
N SER A 39 -3.64 -1.47 -2.45
CA SER A 39 -2.18 -1.52 -2.24
C SER A 39 -1.86 -1.13 -0.80
N ASP A 40 -0.75 -1.60 -0.24
CA ASP A 40 -0.17 -1.06 1.00
C ASP A 40 0.46 0.34 0.80
N PHE A 41 0.61 0.78 -0.46
CA PHE A 41 1.28 2.00 -0.93
C PHE A 41 2.75 2.08 -0.47
N MET A 42 3.38 0.94 -0.23
CA MET A 42 4.78 0.83 0.16
C MET A 42 5.73 0.86 -1.04
N ASP A 43 5.53 1.80 -1.97
CA ASP A 43 6.43 1.95 -3.12
C ASP A 43 7.87 2.28 -2.70
N SER A 44 8.79 1.91 -3.60
CA SER A 44 10.19 2.28 -3.48
C SER A 44 10.36 3.80 -3.43
N SER A 45 11.38 4.27 -2.69
CA SER A 45 11.70 5.70 -2.60
C SER A 45 11.92 6.36 -3.98
N GLN A 46 12.33 5.57 -4.97
CA GLN A 46 12.52 6.01 -6.35
C GLN A 46 11.20 6.25 -7.09
N ASP A 47 10.16 5.45 -6.84
CA ASP A 47 8.86 5.59 -7.51
C ASP A 47 7.98 6.66 -6.88
N ARG A 48 8.24 7.04 -5.62
CA ARG A 48 7.36 7.91 -4.84
C ARG A 48 7.03 9.25 -5.49
N SER A 49 8.03 9.92 -6.06
CA SER A 49 7.82 11.20 -6.78
C SER A 49 7.00 10.99 -8.06
N ALA A 50 7.31 9.92 -8.81
CA ALA A 50 6.60 9.57 -10.03
C ALA A 50 5.15 9.16 -9.75
N LEU A 51 4.90 8.53 -8.60
CA LEU A 51 3.57 8.16 -8.12
C LEU A 51 2.76 9.38 -7.74
N ASP A 52 3.32 10.34 -6.99
CA ASP A 52 2.62 11.59 -6.64
C ASP A 52 2.12 12.32 -7.90
N ASP A 53 2.99 12.49 -8.91
CA ASP A 53 2.63 13.06 -10.20
C ASP A 53 1.55 12.24 -10.92
N ALA A 54 1.66 10.91 -10.91
CA ALA A 54 0.69 10.03 -11.56
C ALA A 54 -0.68 10.14 -10.89
N LEU A 55 -0.73 10.14 -9.55
CA LEU A 55 -1.95 10.29 -8.76
C LEU A 55 -2.60 11.65 -9.00
N LYS A 56 -1.81 12.73 -9.07
CA LYS A 56 -2.30 14.07 -9.38
C LYS A 56 -2.98 14.16 -10.75
N ILE A 57 -2.35 13.58 -11.78
CA ILE A 57 -2.93 13.57 -13.14
C ILE A 57 -4.18 12.69 -13.17
N ALA A 58 -4.12 11.50 -12.57
CA ALA A 58 -5.21 10.55 -12.56
C ALA A 58 -6.42 11.08 -11.78
N GLY A 59 -6.22 11.71 -10.62
CA GLY A 59 -7.28 12.32 -9.82
C GLY A 59 -7.98 13.51 -10.49
N GLY A 60 -7.31 14.17 -11.44
CA GLY A 60 -7.94 15.18 -12.30
C GLY A 60 -8.87 14.61 -13.38
N ARG A 61 -8.72 13.33 -13.73
CA ARG A 61 -9.48 12.67 -14.82
C ARG A 61 -10.46 11.61 -14.34
N HIS A 62 -10.13 10.96 -13.23
CA HIS A 62 -10.83 9.84 -12.64
C HIS A 62 -11.09 10.14 -11.17
N ASP A 63 -12.11 9.49 -10.64
CA ASP A 63 -12.39 9.48 -9.22
C ASP A 63 -11.59 8.34 -8.59
N LEU A 64 -10.55 8.66 -7.82
CA LEU A 64 -9.62 7.68 -7.27
C LEU A 64 -9.95 7.38 -5.81
N VAL A 65 -9.89 6.09 -5.46
CA VAL A 65 -10.08 5.60 -4.10
C VAL A 65 -8.95 4.65 -3.76
N GLY A 66 -8.24 4.92 -2.66
CA GLY A 66 -7.18 4.05 -2.14
C GLY A 66 -7.73 3.10 -1.07
N ILE A 67 -7.60 1.80 -1.27
CA ILE A 67 -7.84 0.80 -0.24
C ILE A 67 -6.48 0.34 0.24
N ARG A 68 -6.08 0.84 1.41
CA ARG A 68 -4.81 0.51 2.03
C ARG A 68 -4.93 -0.76 2.86
N VAL A 69 -4.18 -1.79 2.49
CA VAL A 69 -4.12 -3.04 3.26
C VAL A 69 -2.85 -3.04 4.09
N TYR A 70 -2.93 -3.49 5.34
CA TYR A 70 -1.77 -3.64 6.20
C TYR A 70 -1.94 -4.83 7.14
N ASP A 71 -0.81 -5.41 7.55
CA ASP A 71 -0.79 -6.46 8.58
C ASP A 71 -0.42 -5.86 9.94
N PRO A 72 -1.10 -6.22 11.05
CA PRO A 72 -0.73 -5.73 12.38
C PRO A 72 0.74 -6.00 12.76
N ARG A 73 1.35 -7.06 12.23
CA ARG A 73 2.76 -7.41 12.45
C ARG A 73 3.73 -6.51 11.69
N GLU A 74 3.25 -5.75 10.71
CA GLU A 74 4.03 -4.67 10.08
C GLU A 74 4.09 -3.43 10.96
N THR A 75 3.17 -3.31 11.93
CA THR A 75 3.11 -2.16 12.84
C THR A 75 3.99 -2.32 14.07
N GLU A 76 4.11 -3.54 14.59
CA GLU A 76 4.85 -3.86 15.81
C GLU A 76 5.60 -5.20 15.66
N LEU A 77 6.86 -5.22 16.10
CA LEU A 77 7.63 -6.45 16.18
C LEU A 77 7.34 -7.17 17.51
N PRO A 78 6.85 -8.44 17.49
CA PRO A 78 6.68 -9.21 18.71
C PRO A 78 8.03 -9.64 19.29
N ASP A 79 8.10 -9.81 20.61
CA ASP A 79 9.28 -10.34 21.29
C ASP A 79 9.34 -11.86 21.12
N VAL A 80 10.04 -12.32 20.09
CA VAL A 80 10.21 -13.75 19.76
C VAL A 80 11.69 -14.15 19.66
N GLY A 81 12.60 -13.31 20.19
CA GLY A 81 14.04 -13.50 20.10
C GLY A 81 14.63 -13.12 18.75
N ILE A 82 15.67 -13.83 18.31
CA ILE A 82 16.35 -13.55 17.04
C ILE A 82 15.61 -14.23 15.89
N VAL A 83 15.19 -13.45 14.90
CA VAL A 83 14.49 -13.93 13.70
C VAL A 83 15.19 -13.47 12.43
N GLU A 84 15.08 -14.28 11.37
CA GLU A 84 15.52 -13.90 10.03
C GLU A 84 14.34 -13.22 9.31
N LEU A 85 14.48 -11.92 9.03
CA LEU A 85 13.55 -11.19 8.18
C LEU A 85 14.03 -11.28 6.73
N ARG A 86 13.08 -11.47 5.80
CA ARG A 86 13.33 -11.48 4.37
C ARG A 86 12.53 -10.38 3.69
N ASP A 87 13.21 -9.53 2.96
CA ASP A 87 12.60 -8.52 2.11
C ASP A 87 11.85 -9.20 0.94
N ALA A 88 10.58 -8.85 0.74
CA ALA A 88 9.71 -9.52 -0.24
C ALA A 88 10.06 -9.19 -1.69
N GLU A 89 10.64 -8.01 -1.96
CA GLU A 89 10.93 -7.54 -3.32
C GLU A 89 12.32 -7.96 -3.80
N THR A 90 13.32 -7.85 -2.92
CA THR A 90 14.74 -8.09 -3.20
C THR A 90 15.21 -9.48 -2.75
N GLY A 91 14.49 -10.12 -1.83
CA GLY A 91 14.88 -11.38 -1.22
C GLY A 91 16.03 -11.28 -0.22
N ARG A 92 16.51 -10.07 0.10
CA ARG A 92 17.57 -9.85 1.09
C ARG A 92 17.14 -10.35 2.47
N LYS A 93 18.06 -11.04 3.16
CA LYS A 93 17.85 -11.57 4.51
C LYS A 93 18.62 -10.75 5.53
N VAL A 94 18.00 -10.48 6.68
CA VAL A 94 18.61 -9.76 7.80
C VAL A 94 18.20 -10.44 9.09
N TRP A 95 19.17 -10.71 9.95
CA TRP A 95 18.91 -11.18 11.32
C TRP A 95 18.54 -10.00 12.20
N VAL A 96 17.40 -10.08 12.86
CA VAL A 96 16.88 -9.04 13.75
C VAL A 96 16.65 -9.65 15.13
N ASP A 97 17.24 -9.03 16.14
CA ASP A 97 16.97 -9.34 17.53
C ASP A 97 15.71 -8.59 17.99
N THR A 98 14.58 -9.28 17.98
CA THR A 98 13.28 -8.72 18.39
C THR A 98 13.12 -8.65 19.91
N SER A 99 14.04 -9.23 20.69
CA SER A 99 14.04 -9.12 22.16
C SER A 99 14.53 -7.75 22.65
N SER A 100 15.27 -7.04 21.81
CA SER A 100 15.71 -5.68 22.08
C SER A 100 14.55 -4.70 21.98
N ARG A 101 14.19 -4.08 23.12
CA ARG A 101 13.18 -3.01 23.16
C ARG A 101 13.51 -1.87 22.20
N ALA A 102 14.78 -1.46 22.11
CA ALA A 102 15.20 -0.38 21.23
C ALA A 102 14.94 -0.70 19.74
N VAL A 103 15.11 -1.97 19.34
CA VAL A 103 14.80 -2.42 17.98
C VAL A 103 13.30 -2.36 17.71
N ARG A 104 12.47 -2.84 18.65
CA ARG A 104 11.01 -2.80 18.53
C ARG A 104 10.48 -1.37 18.46
N ASP A 105 10.98 -0.49 19.32
CA ASP A 105 10.59 0.93 19.35
C ASP A 105 10.98 1.63 18.04
N HIS A 106 12.19 1.37 17.52
CA HIS A 106 12.63 1.93 16.25
C HIS A 106 11.80 1.43 15.06
N TYR A 107 11.43 0.15 15.05
CA TYR A 107 10.58 -0.43 14.01
C TYR A 107 9.19 0.19 14.00
N ALA A 108 8.53 0.27 15.16
CA ALA A 108 7.20 0.89 15.29
C ALA A 108 7.22 2.37 14.89
N GLU A 109 8.28 3.11 15.28
CA GLU A 109 8.44 4.50 14.88
C GLU A 109 8.64 4.65 13.36
N SER A 110 9.44 3.78 12.74
CA SER A 110 9.66 3.77 11.28
C SER A 110 8.36 3.49 10.53
N TRP A 111 7.56 2.54 11.01
CA TRP A 111 6.22 2.26 10.46
C TRP A 111 5.29 3.46 10.57
N ARG A 112 5.27 4.13 11.74
CA ARG A 112 4.44 5.31 11.99
C ARG A 112 4.80 6.46 11.05
N GLN A 113 6.10 6.73 10.88
CA GLN A 113 6.58 7.76 9.96
C GLN A 113 6.18 7.44 8.53
N ARG A 114 6.45 6.23 8.05
CA ARG A 114 6.10 5.82 6.67
C ARG A 114 4.60 5.88 6.42
N SER A 115 3.79 5.43 7.38
CA SER A 115 2.33 5.50 7.30
C SER A 115 1.81 6.94 7.22
N ALA A 116 2.36 7.84 8.05
CA ALA A 116 1.98 9.25 8.03
C ALA A 116 2.34 9.93 6.71
N GLU A 117 3.50 9.60 6.12
CA GLU A 117 3.88 10.13 4.82
C GLU A 117 2.98 9.60 3.70
N ILE A 118 2.60 8.32 3.71
CA ILE A 118 1.64 7.75 2.75
C ILE A 118 0.29 8.47 2.86
N GLU A 119 -0.23 8.64 4.07
CA GLU A 119 -1.48 9.35 4.31
C GLU A 119 -1.40 10.80 3.81
N ALA A 120 -0.28 11.49 4.07
CA ALA A 120 -0.06 12.84 3.59
C ALA A 120 -0.07 12.93 2.05
N THR A 121 0.60 12.00 1.35
CA THR A 121 0.60 11.93 -0.13
C THR A 121 -0.81 11.71 -0.67
N LEU A 122 -1.56 10.74 -0.13
CA LEU A 122 -2.92 10.44 -0.62
C LEU A 122 -3.89 11.60 -0.35
N LYS A 123 -3.79 12.21 0.83
CA LYS A 123 -4.58 13.39 1.20
C LYS A 123 -4.24 14.61 0.35
N HIS A 124 -2.96 14.85 0.06
CA HIS A 124 -2.51 15.92 -0.83
C HIS A 124 -3.15 15.81 -2.21
N ASN A 125 -3.26 14.59 -2.73
CA ASN A 125 -3.89 14.27 -4.01
C ASN A 125 -5.42 14.12 -3.95
N ARG A 126 -6.05 14.40 -2.80
CA ARG A 126 -7.51 14.31 -2.57
C ARG A 126 -8.08 12.92 -2.89
N ILE A 127 -7.33 11.88 -2.55
CA ILE A 127 -7.75 10.49 -2.72
C ILE A 127 -8.45 10.07 -1.44
N ASP A 128 -9.70 9.61 -1.56
CA ASP A 128 -10.40 8.98 -0.45
C ASP A 128 -9.74 7.66 -0.12
N THR A 129 -9.49 7.40 1.16
CA THR A 129 -8.78 6.21 1.61
C THR A 129 -9.56 5.43 2.66
N ALA A 130 -9.58 4.10 2.52
CA ALA A 130 -9.95 3.19 3.58
C ALA A 130 -8.75 2.36 3.96
N THR A 131 -8.54 2.16 5.26
CA THR A 131 -7.46 1.32 5.77
C THR A 131 -8.07 0.02 6.30
N VAL A 132 -7.57 -1.11 5.83
CA VAL A 132 -8.09 -2.45 6.09
C VAL A 132 -6.97 -3.31 6.65
N SER A 133 -7.19 -3.87 7.84
CA SER A 133 -6.27 -4.84 8.45
C SER A 133 -6.49 -6.24 7.87
N THR A 134 -5.42 -7.00 7.67
CA THR A 134 -5.49 -8.43 7.29
C THR A 134 -6.15 -9.31 8.37
N ASP A 135 -6.16 -8.87 9.63
CA ASP A 135 -6.73 -9.61 10.77
C ASP A 135 -8.16 -9.17 11.13
N GLY A 136 -8.68 -8.13 10.47
CA GLY A 136 -9.98 -7.51 10.76
C GLY A 136 -11.11 -7.91 9.82
N ASP A 137 -12.33 -7.46 10.13
CA ASP A 137 -13.48 -7.58 9.22
C ASP A 137 -13.35 -6.56 8.08
N TYR A 138 -12.68 -6.98 7.01
CA TYR A 138 -12.52 -6.20 5.80
C TYR A 138 -13.85 -5.85 5.11
N VAL A 139 -14.92 -6.63 5.33
CA VAL A 139 -16.23 -6.34 4.74
C VAL A 139 -16.83 -5.10 5.39
N ALA A 140 -16.76 -4.99 6.72
CA ALA A 140 -17.26 -3.83 7.44
C ALA A 140 -16.55 -2.53 7.02
N GLU A 141 -15.23 -2.56 6.87
CA GLU A 141 -14.43 -1.39 6.46
C GLU A 141 -14.72 -0.97 5.01
N LEU A 142 -14.80 -1.93 4.09
CA LEU A 142 -15.19 -1.64 2.71
C LEU A 142 -16.62 -1.08 2.63
N MET A 143 -17.56 -1.62 3.41
CA MET A 143 -18.93 -1.12 3.46
C MET A 143 -19.03 0.32 3.98
N LYS A 144 -18.18 0.73 4.94
CA LYS A 144 -18.11 2.13 5.41
C LYS A 144 -17.66 3.07 4.29
N LEU A 145 -16.62 2.69 3.54
CA LEU A 145 -16.10 3.46 2.42
C LEU A 145 -17.18 3.69 1.35
N PHE A 146 -17.94 2.65 0.99
CA PHE A 146 -19.00 2.76 0.00
C PHE A 146 -20.22 3.54 0.48
N LYS A 147 -20.47 3.64 1.79
CA LYS A 147 -21.60 4.41 2.36
C LYS A 147 -21.33 5.91 2.50
N GLN A 148 -20.06 6.32 2.54
CA GLN A 148 -19.68 7.73 2.63
C GLN A 148 -19.75 8.44 1.26
N ARG A 149 -20.22 7.74 0.22
CA ARG A 149 -20.38 8.19 -1.16
C ARG A 149 -21.79 7.91 -1.66
#